data_AF-A0A1U7YTF0-F1
#
_entry.id   AF-A0A1U7YTF0-F1
#
_cell.length_a   1.000
_cell.length_b   1.000
_cell.length_c   1.000
_cell.angle_alpha   90.00
_cell.angle_beta   90.00
_cell.angle_gamma   90.00
#
_symmetry.space_group_name_H-M   'P 1'
#
loop_
_entity.id
_entity.type
_entity.pdbx_description
1 polymer ?
#
loop_
_entity_poly.entity_id
_entity_poly.type
_entity_poly.pdbx_seq_one_letter_code
_entity_poly.pdbx_strand_id
1 'polypeptide(L)'
;MAQSMKSTTGRIPMKYMMVMMMIVLPTWGDALDAALADAEKNKKVIKVNADGSGDFKTMTDAINSIPAGNKDRIVLSIGPGEYVEKIKVDGNKPFVTFYGAPGSMPTLSFHGTSGEYGTVDSASVIVLSDYFVAANIIFKNTAPPPSGQGSGQGGQAVAMRISGDMAAFYNCKFIGFQDTLLDDKGRHYFKDCYIEGTVDFIFGSGKSLYMNTELHSVAKDLAVITAQARKSDSEDDGYSFVHCTVTGTGDIYLGRPWFPFGKVIFANTELCDKVNPVGWHVGVGVATDNVFFVEYQNTGPGSNTDKRPTWVKTKLSDAEVQPFLSTKYIDGDNWLQPPPT
;
A
#
# COMPACT_ATOMS: atom_id res chain seq x y z
N MET A 1 74.33 -19.72 13.66
CA MET A 1 75.09 -19.08 12.55
C MET A 1 74.05 -18.72 11.48
N ALA A 2 73.58 -17.48 11.35
CA ALA A 2 74.14 -16.39 10.51
C ALA A 2 74.43 -16.88 9.07
N GLN A 3 73.95 -16.36 7.93
CA GLN A 3 73.29 -15.14 7.39
C GLN A 3 72.36 -15.64 6.23
N SER A 4 71.51 -14.91 5.49
CA SER A 4 71.59 -13.57 4.90
C SER A 4 70.21 -13.21 4.30
N MET A 5 69.79 -11.96 4.45
CA MET A 5 68.74 -11.35 3.62
C MET A 5 69.28 -11.07 2.21
N LYS A 6 68.40 -11.10 1.19
CA LYS A 6 68.29 -10.02 0.20
C LYS A 6 66.92 -10.03 -0.50
N SER A 7 66.31 -8.87 -0.42
CA SER A 7 65.07 -8.38 -1.02
C SER A 7 65.15 -8.31 -2.55
N THR A 8 64.04 -8.57 -3.26
CA THR A 8 63.44 -7.56 -4.17
C THR A 8 62.00 -7.90 -4.61
N THR A 9 61.09 -7.01 -4.19
CA THR A 9 59.95 -6.42 -4.94
C THR A 9 58.90 -7.30 -5.62
N GLY A 10 57.74 -7.39 -4.95
CA GLY A 10 56.42 -7.45 -5.59
C GLY A 10 55.43 -6.62 -4.78
N ARG A 11 55.09 -5.41 -5.25
CA ARG A 11 53.93 -4.62 -4.76
C ARG A 11 52.69 -5.08 -5.53
N ILE A 12 51.56 -5.26 -4.83
CA ILE A 12 50.18 -4.88 -5.20
C ILE A 12 49.25 -5.25 -4.01
N PRO A 13 48.17 -4.49 -3.74
CA PRO A 13 48.01 -3.86 -2.44
C PRO A 13 46.92 -4.43 -1.52
N MET A 14 47.08 -4.02 -0.26
CA MET A 14 46.14 -4.03 0.85
C MET A 14 44.82 -3.35 0.48
N LYS A 15 43.69 -4.04 0.69
CA LYS A 15 42.39 -3.44 1.02
C LYS A 15 41.45 -4.51 1.59
N TYR A 16 41.66 -4.86 2.86
CA TYR A 16 40.54 -5.22 3.72
C TYR A 16 39.78 -3.92 3.99
N MET A 17 38.68 -3.70 3.26
CA MET A 17 37.72 -2.66 3.63
C MET A 17 36.63 -3.36 4.43
N MET A 18 36.78 -3.33 5.76
CA MET A 18 35.65 -3.50 6.67
C MET A 18 34.57 -2.53 6.20
N VAL A 19 33.48 -3.06 5.65
CA VAL A 19 32.25 -2.29 5.48
C VAL A 19 31.68 -2.12 6.87
N MET A 20 32.10 -1.04 7.53
CA MET A 20 31.45 -0.55 8.73
C MET A 20 30.05 -0.15 8.31
N MET A 21 29.07 -1.00 8.60
CA MET A 21 27.66 -0.75 8.45
C MET A 21 27.32 0.41 9.39
N MET A 22 27.54 1.64 8.94
CA MET A 22 26.99 2.81 9.59
C MET A 22 25.49 2.67 9.47
N ILE A 23 24.85 2.30 10.58
CA ILE A 23 23.43 2.56 10.77
C ILE A 23 23.30 4.08 10.69
N VAL A 24 22.96 4.57 9.50
CA VAL A 24 22.50 5.95 9.35
C VAL A 24 21.10 5.95 9.94
N LEU A 25 21.02 6.24 11.24
CA LEU A 25 19.76 6.67 11.84
C LEU A 25 19.32 7.93 11.06
N PRO A 26 18.07 8.01 10.61
CA PRO A 26 17.58 9.22 9.96
C PRO A 26 17.83 10.41 10.89
N THR A 27 18.59 11.39 10.40
CA THR A 27 18.60 12.72 11.01
C THR A 27 17.24 13.33 10.68
N TRP A 28 16.30 13.24 11.61
CA TRP A 28 14.95 13.81 11.51
C TRP A 28 15.09 15.32 11.23
N GLY A 29 14.97 15.68 9.96
CA GLY A 29 15.32 16.99 9.42
C GLY A 29 14.18 18.00 9.42
N ASP A 30 12.96 17.56 9.70
CA ASP A 30 11.79 18.43 9.92
C ASP A 30 11.04 17.91 11.15
N ALA A 31 10.56 18.81 12.00
CA ALA A 31 9.80 18.44 13.19
C ALA A 31 8.52 17.70 12.77
N LEU A 32 8.19 16.63 13.50
CA LEU A 32 6.91 15.93 13.39
C LEU A 32 5.75 16.95 13.38
N ASP A 33 4.71 16.71 12.58
CA ASP A 33 3.49 17.52 12.60
C ASP A 33 3.04 17.75 14.06
N ALA A 34 2.76 19.01 14.40
CA ALA A 34 2.52 19.41 15.77
C ALA A 34 1.25 18.76 16.35
N ALA A 35 0.20 18.59 15.56
CA ALA A 35 -1.04 17.96 16.01
C ALA A 35 -0.83 16.47 16.25
N LEU A 36 -0.07 15.80 15.37
CA LEU A 36 0.35 14.42 15.60
C LEU A 36 1.22 14.29 16.85
N ALA A 37 2.24 15.14 17.00
CA ALA A 37 3.12 15.13 18.16
C ALA A 37 2.36 15.32 19.48
N ASP A 38 1.32 16.17 19.49
CA ASP A 38 0.44 16.34 20.65
C ASP A 38 -0.44 15.10 20.89
N ALA A 39 -1.01 14.52 19.84
CA ALA A 39 -1.86 13.33 19.94
C ALA A 39 -1.11 12.11 20.51
N GLU A 40 0.16 11.95 20.17
CA GLU A 40 0.99 10.84 20.65
C GLU A 40 1.37 10.96 22.15
N LYS A 41 1.17 12.11 22.81
CA LYS A 41 1.50 12.31 24.25
C LYS A 41 0.56 11.57 25.19
N ASN A 42 -0.72 11.45 24.82
CA ASN A 42 -1.79 10.95 25.69
C ASN A 42 -2.49 9.73 25.07
N LYS A 43 -1.72 8.71 24.67
CA LYS A 43 -2.24 7.49 24.06
C LYS A 43 -3.26 6.81 24.98
N LYS A 44 -4.43 6.48 24.43
CA LYS A 44 -5.48 5.70 25.11
C LYS A 44 -5.68 4.40 24.36
N VAL A 45 -5.86 3.31 25.10
CA VAL A 45 -6.12 1.98 24.54
C VAL A 45 -7.55 1.58 24.88
N ILE A 46 -8.29 1.12 23.88
CA ILE A 46 -9.64 0.55 23.99
C ILE A 46 -9.57 -0.88 23.47
N LYS A 47 -9.99 -1.86 24.26
CA LYS A 47 -9.98 -3.27 23.89
C LYS A 47 -11.29 -3.65 23.21
N VAL A 48 -11.20 -4.31 22.06
CA VAL A 48 -12.37 -4.78 21.30
C VAL A 48 -12.28 -6.29 21.13
N ASN A 49 -13.06 -7.05 21.90
CA ASN A 49 -13.04 -8.51 21.85
C ASN A 49 -14.46 -9.05 21.64
N ALA A 50 -14.67 -9.81 20.55
CA ALA A 50 -15.99 -10.37 20.21
C ALA A 50 -16.58 -11.28 21.30
N ASP A 51 -15.73 -11.90 22.12
CA ASP A 51 -16.13 -12.74 23.26
C ASP A 51 -16.66 -11.95 24.48
N GLY A 52 -16.54 -10.62 24.48
CA GLY A 52 -16.95 -9.74 25.57
C GLY A 52 -15.93 -9.53 26.67
N SER A 53 -14.68 -9.99 26.50
CA SER A 53 -13.60 -9.76 27.47
C SER A 53 -12.92 -8.37 27.34
N GLY A 54 -13.27 -7.60 26.32
CA GLY A 54 -12.79 -6.24 26.07
C GLY A 54 -13.75 -5.15 26.58
N ASP A 55 -13.40 -3.88 26.34
CA ASP A 55 -14.26 -2.74 26.63
C ASP A 55 -15.49 -2.71 25.72
N PHE A 56 -15.34 -3.19 24.48
CA PHE A 56 -16.42 -3.35 23.51
C PHE A 56 -16.38 -4.74 22.85
N LYS A 57 -17.55 -5.19 22.37
CA LYS A 57 -17.69 -6.41 21.57
C LYS A 57 -17.54 -6.17 20.07
N THR A 58 -17.89 -4.97 19.61
CA THR A 58 -17.99 -4.61 18.20
C THR A 58 -17.04 -3.47 17.89
N MET A 59 -16.60 -3.40 16.63
CA MET A 59 -15.80 -2.28 16.14
C MET A 59 -16.63 -1.00 16.08
N THR A 60 -17.89 -1.10 15.68
CA THR A 60 -18.79 0.05 15.55
C THR A 60 -19.00 0.76 16.89
N ASP A 61 -19.23 0.02 17.99
CA ASP A 61 -19.43 0.62 19.31
C ASP A 61 -18.14 1.28 19.83
N ALA A 62 -16.99 0.63 19.61
CA ALA A 62 -15.70 1.19 20.00
C ALA A 62 -15.40 2.51 19.27
N ILE A 63 -15.65 2.56 17.95
CA ILE A 63 -15.47 3.78 17.16
C ILE A 63 -16.47 4.87 17.56
N ASN A 64 -17.71 4.50 17.88
CA ASN A 64 -18.73 5.45 18.34
C ASN A 64 -18.40 6.06 19.71
N SER A 65 -17.59 5.39 20.53
CA SER A 65 -17.10 5.94 21.81
C SER A 65 -16.05 7.04 21.64
N ILE A 66 -15.43 7.16 20.45
CA ILE A 66 -14.42 8.18 20.16
C ILE A 66 -15.13 9.53 19.90
N PRO A 67 -14.82 10.59 20.66
CA PRO A 67 -15.47 11.87 20.47
C PRO A 67 -15.09 12.52 19.13
N ALA A 68 -16.03 13.27 18.56
CA ALA A 68 -15.72 14.15 17.43
C ALA A 68 -14.69 15.22 17.86
N GLY A 69 -13.77 15.55 16.96
CA GLY A 69 -12.65 16.44 17.23
C GLY A 69 -11.60 15.83 18.15
N ASN A 70 -11.46 14.49 18.14
CA ASN A 70 -10.46 13.77 18.91
C ASN A 70 -9.06 14.38 18.73
N LYS A 71 -8.32 14.54 19.82
CA LYS A 71 -6.96 15.12 19.82
C LYS A 71 -5.89 14.18 20.34
N ASP A 72 -6.28 13.02 20.87
CA ASP A 72 -5.38 12.04 21.46
C ASP A 72 -5.31 10.81 20.58
N ARG A 73 -4.16 10.14 20.50
CA ARG A 73 -4.07 8.83 19.84
C ARG A 73 -4.96 7.81 20.54
N ILE A 74 -5.97 7.29 19.84
CA ILE A 74 -6.85 6.21 20.33
C ILE A 74 -6.47 4.92 19.63
N VAL A 75 -5.95 3.96 20.38
CA VAL A 75 -5.60 2.62 19.90
C VAL A 75 -6.73 1.66 20.21
N LEU A 76 -7.43 1.22 19.19
CA LEU A 76 -8.33 0.06 19.27
C LEU A 76 -7.47 -1.21 19.21
N SER A 77 -7.26 -1.85 20.36
CA SER A 77 -6.61 -3.15 20.48
C SER A 77 -7.65 -4.23 20.25
N ILE A 78 -7.61 -4.86 19.09
CA ILE A 78 -8.65 -5.75 18.59
C ILE A 78 -8.20 -7.20 18.81
N GLY A 79 -8.99 -7.94 19.60
CA GLY A 79 -8.77 -9.36 19.84
C GLY A 79 -8.97 -10.21 18.59
N PRO A 80 -8.48 -11.46 18.57
CA PRO A 80 -8.62 -12.34 17.42
C PRO A 80 -10.10 -12.66 17.15
N GLY A 81 -10.42 -12.89 15.87
CA GLY A 81 -11.76 -13.26 15.43
C GLY A 81 -12.13 -12.59 14.12
N GLU A 82 -13.35 -12.87 13.66
CA GLU A 82 -13.97 -12.19 12.52
C GLU A 82 -15.07 -11.25 13.03
N TYR A 83 -14.95 -9.97 12.66
CA TYR A 83 -15.89 -8.89 12.97
C TYR A 83 -16.64 -8.56 11.69
N VAL A 84 -17.83 -9.14 11.55
CA VAL A 84 -18.69 -8.96 10.37
C VAL A 84 -19.53 -7.69 10.54
N GLU A 85 -18.97 -6.55 10.17
CA GLU A 85 -19.54 -5.22 10.37
C GLU A 85 -19.19 -4.30 9.19
N LYS A 86 -20.09 -3.40 8.82
CA LYS A 86 -19.76 -2.30 7.90
C LYS A 86 -19.15 -1.16 8.71
N ILE A 87 -17.83 -1.09 8.73
CA ILE A 87 -17.07 -0.20 9.63
C ILE A 87 -16.78 1.13 8.96
N LYS A 88 -16.97 2.23 9.68
CA LYS A 88 -16.61 3.58 9.21
C LYS A 88 -15.92 4.39 10.31
N VAL A 89 -14.74 4.92 10.02
CA VAL A 89 -14.06 5.93 10.84
C VAL A 89 -14.24 7.29 10.16
N ASP A 90 -15.08 8.14 10.73
CA ASP A 90 -15.38 9.46 10.18
C ASP A 90 -14.18 10.42 10.26
N GLY A 91 -14.11 11.37 9.32
CA GLY A 91 -13.01 12.34 9.24
C GLY A 91 -12.89 13.30 10.42
N ASN A 92 -13.94 13.43 11.24
CA ASN A 92 -13.89 14.20 12.48
C ASN A 92 -13.31 13.43 13.67
N LYS A 93 -12.80 12.20 13.48
CA LYS A 93 -12.16 11.39 14.53
C LYS A 93 -10.72 11.06 14.12
N PRO A 94 -9.78 12.03 14.04
CA PRO A 94 -8.39 11.77 13.65
C PRO A 94 -7.65 10.94 14.69
N PHE A 95 -6.43 10.49 14.35
CA PHE A 95 -5.51 9.79 15.27
C PHE A 95 -6.04 8.44 15.80
N VAL A 96 -6.77 7.70 14.99
CA VAL A 96 -7.26 6.35 15.35
C VAL A 96 -6.27 5.29 14.87
N THR A 97 -6.00 4.31 15.73
CA THR A 97 -5.17 3.15 15.38
C THR A 97 -5.95 1.86 15.55
N PHE A 98 -5.95 1.00 14.54
CA PHE A 98 -6.41 -0.39 14.66
C PHE A 98 -5.19 -1.28 14.86
N TYR A 99 -5.15 -2.02 15.95
CA TYR A 99 -4.03 -2.89 16.29
C TYR A 99 -4.51 -4.30 16.58
N GLY A 100 -4.02 -5.27 15.81
CA GLY A 100 -4.12 -6.69 16.11
C GLY A 100 -2.79 -7.25 16.61
N ALA A 101 -2.82 -8.42 17.23
CA ALA A 101 -1.60 -9.17 17.50
C ALA A 101 -1.11 -9.84 16.21
N PRO A 102 0.20 -9.78 15.87
CA PRO A 102 0.73 -10.29 14.60
C PRO A 102 0.49 -11.80 14.39
N GLY A 103 0.51 -12.59 15.47
CA GLY A 103 0.23 -14.04 15.42
C GLY A 103 -1.26 -14.42 15.37
N SER A 104 -2.15 -13.44 15.49
CA SER A 104 -3.60 -13.68 15.59
C SER A 104 -4.39 -12.46 15.08
N MET A 105 -4.10 -12.06 13.84
CA MET A 105 -4.71 -10.90 13.19
C MET A 105 -6.24 -11.01 13.15
N PRO A 106 -7.00 -10.03 13.65
CA PRO A 106 -8.44 -9.99 13.45
C PRO A 106 -8.80 -9.73 11.99
N THR A 107 -9.94 -10.29 11.59
CA THR A 107 -10.55 -10.03 10.28
C THR A 107 -11.72 -9.08 10.43
N LEU A 108 -11.65 -7.95 9.73
CA LEU A 108 -12.73 -6.98 9.59
C LEU A 108 -13.38 -7.21 8.23
N SER A 109 -14.63 -7.66 8.21
CA SER A 109 -15.27 -8.09 6.97
C SER A 109 -16.71 -7.64 6.80
N PHE A 110 -17.10 -7.50 5.53
CA PHE A 110 -18.48 -7.29 5.11
C PHE A 110 -18.69 -7.91 3.71
N HIS A 111 -19.91 -7.84 3.17
CA HIS A 111 -20.28 -8.38 1.86
C HIS A 111 -20.93 -7.32 0.96
N GLY A 112 -20.40 -6.10 0.97
CA GLY A 112 -20.94 -5.01 0.16
C GLY A 112 -20.53 -5.14 -1.30
N THR A 113 -21.48 -4.99 -2.23
CA THR A 113 -21.21 -4.89 -3.68
C THR A 113 -21.63 -3.53 -4.20
N SER A 114 -21.09 -3.13 -5.36
CA SER A 114 -21.52 -1.89 -6.02
C SER A 114 -22.95 -1.94 -6.54
N GLY A 115 -23.54 -3.13 -6.70
CA GLY A 115 -24.93 -3.26 -7.10
C GLY A 115 -25.89 -2.78 -6.02
N GLU A 116 -25.50 -2.94 -4.77
CA GLU A 116 -26.27 -2.51 -3.59
C GLU A 116 -25.85 -1.13 -3.09
N TYR A 117 -24.54 -0.85 -3.03
CA TYR A 117 -23.99 0.33 -2.37
C TYR A 117 -23.35 1.35 -3.32
N GLY A 118 -23.17 1.02 -4.60
CA GLY A 118 -22.16 1.67 -5.43
C GLY A 118 -20.74 1.29 -5.00
N THR A 119 -19.75 1.49 -5.86
CA THR A 119 -18.36 1.05 -5.60
C THR A 119 -17.81 1.62 -4.31
N VAL A 120 -17.97 2.93 -4.11
CA VAL A 120 -17.38 3.66 -2.98
C VAL A 120 -17.90 3.17 -1.63
N ASP A 121 -19.22 3.02 -1.48
CA ASP A 121 -19.83 2.59 -0.22
C ASP A 121 -19.93 1.07 -0.12
N SER A 122 -19.47 0.30 -1.12
CA SER A 122 -19.36 -1.18 -1.02
C SER A 122 -18.29 -1.64 -0.02
N ALA A 123 -17.38 -0.73 0.36
CA ALA A 123 -16.27 -0.97 1.26
C ALA A 123 -16.70 -1.64 2.59
N SER A 124 -15.95 -2.67 2.99
CA SER A 124 -16.13 -3.31 4.30
C SER A 124 -15.65 -2.40 5.43
N VAL A 125 -14.53 -1.71 5.21
CA VAL A 125 -14.00 -0.68 6.11
C VAL A 125 -13.77 0.62 5.34
N ILE A 126 -14.35 1.71 5.82
CA ILE A 126 -14.17 3.07 5.28
C ILE A 126 -13.43 3.92 6.31
N VAL A 127 -12.26 4.43 5.94
CA VAL A 127 -11.48 5.37 6.76
C VAL A 127 -11.43 6.72 6.06
N LEU A 128 -12.08 7.71 6.68
CA LEU A 128 -12.04 9.11 6.27
C LEU A 128 -11.16 9.98 7.20
N SER A 129 -10.59 9.35 8.22
CA SER A 129 -9.87 9.96 9.35
C SER A 129 -8.39 10.15 9.03
N ASP A 130 -7.89 11.36 9.29
CA ASP A 130 -6.48 11.68 9.14
C ASP A 130 -5.62 11.01 10.23
N TYR A 131 -4.37 10.73 9.91
CA TYR A 131 -3.40 10.07 10.80
C TYR A 131 -3.84 8.67 11.25
N PHE A 132 -4.67 8.00 10.45
CA PHE A 132 -5.10 6.64 10.74
C PHE A 132 -3.92 5.65 10.64
N VAL A 133 -3.84 4.70 11.56
CA VAL A 133 -2.85 3.62 11.48
C VAL A 133 -3.52 2.27 11.63
N ALA A 134 -3.14 1.29 10.82
CA ALA A 134 -3.50 -0.10 11.06
C ALA A 134 -2.25 -0.98 11.11
N ALA A 135 -2.20 -1.88 12.08
CA ALA A 135 -1.15 -2.88 12.19
C ALA A 135 -1.74 -4.26 12.48
N ASN A 136 -1.31 -5.26 11.72
CA ASN A 136 -1.71 -6.65 11.90
C ASN A 136 -3.24 -6.86 11.77
N ILE A 137 -3.88 -6.25 10.77
CA ILE A 137 -5.32 -6.37 10.50
C ILE A 137 -5.56 -7.03 9.14
N ILE A 138 -6.59 -7.88 9.04
CA ILE A 138 -7.11 -8.38 7.76
C ILE A 138 -8.38 -7.58 7.42
N PHE A 139 -8.35 -6.83 6.32
CA PHE A 139 -9.50 -6.17 5.73
C PHE A 139 -10.02 -7.03 4.58
N LYS A 140 -11.29 -7.45 4.63
CA LYS A 140 -11.82 -8.41 3.67
C LYS A 140 -13.22 -8.04 3.18
N ASN A 141 -13.42 -8.01 1.86
CA ASN A 141 -14.76 -8.13 1.31
C ASN A 141 -15.05 -9.59 0.97
N THR A 142 -16.20 -10.08 1.42
CA THR A 142 -16.61 -11.49 1.27
C THR A 142 -17.58 -11.71 0.11
N ALA A 143 -17.90 -10.66 -0.67
CA ALA A 143 -18.68 -10.81 -1.89
C ALA A 143 -18.01 -11.81 -2.86
N PRO A 144 -18.80 -12.62 -3.57
CA PRO A 144 -18.25 -13.59 -4.52
C PRO A 144 -17.54 -12.87 -5.68
N PRO A 145 -16.59 -13.55 -6.36
CA PRO A 145 -15.99 -12.99 -7.57
C PRO A 145 -17.09 -12.72 -8.61
N PRO A 146 -16.99 -11.63 -9.40
CA PRO A 146 -17.95 -11.33 -10.45
C PRO A 146 -18.10 -12.54 -11.40
N SER A 147 -19.34 -12.89 -11.76
CA SER A 147 -19.59 -13.96 -12.73
C SER A 147 -19.55 -13.41 -14.16
N GLY A 148 -18.72 -14.00 -15.03
CA GLY A 148 -18.64 -13.71 -16.47
C GLY A 148 -17.48 -12.80 -16.92
N GLN A 149 -17.21 -12.77 -18.24
CA GLN A 149 -16.23 -11.84 -18.84
C GLN A 149 -16.80 -10.42 -18.84
N GLY A 150 -16.16 -9.51 -18.10
CA GLY A 150 -16.57 -8.12 -18.00
C GLY A 150 -17.72 -7.94 -17.01
N SER A 151 -17.36 -7.80 -15.73
CA SER A 151 -18.07 -7.01 -14.71
C SER A 151 -19.40 -6.42 -15.19
N GLY A 152 -20.49 -7.16 -15.00
CA GLY A 152 -21.82 -6.56 -15.07
C GLY A 152 -21.92 -5.38 -14.10
N GLN A 153 -22.96 -4.56 -14.25
CA GLN A 153 -23.33 -3.60 -13.22
C GLN A 153 -23.40 -4.31 -11.87
N GLY A 154 -22.61 -3.83 -10.90
CA GLY A 154 -22.72 -4.27 -9.52
C GLY A 154 -21.69 -5.28 -9.00
N GLY A 155 -20.67 -5.66 -9.80
CA GLY A 155 -19.66 -6.66 -9.38
C GLY A 155 -18.49 -6.14 -8.53
N GLN A 156 -18.29 -4.82 -8.42
CA GLN A 156 -17.19 -4.25 -7.63
C GLN A 156 -17.45 -4.47 -6.14
N ALA A 157 -16.43 -4.82 -5.36
CA ALA A 157 -16.60 -5.13 -3.94
C ALA A 157 -15.34 -4.74 -3.14
N VAL A 158 -15.38 -3.55 -2.56
CA VAL A 158 -14.22 -2.95 -1.88
C VAL A 158 -14.00 -3.59 -0.50
N ALA A 159 -12.78 -4.01 -0.19
CA ALA A 159 -12.40 -4.45 1.15
C ALA A 159 -12.10 -3.25 2.05
N MET A 160 -11.30 -2.31 1.56
CA MET A 160 -10.97 -1.09 2.28
C MET A 160 -11.01 0.15 1.38
N ARG A 161 -11.60 1.22 1.90
CA ARG A 161 -11.50 2.58 1.35
C ARG A 161 -10.72 3.48 2.31
N ILE A 162 -9.77 4.23 1.77
CA ILE A 162 -8.94 5.18 2.53
C ILE A 162 -8.99 6.55 1.85
N SER A 163 -9.45 7.56 2.58
CA SER A 163 -9.66 8.93 2.08
C SER A 163 -9.13 10.01 3.03
N GLY A 164 -8.70 9.62 4.24
CA GLY A 164 -8.06 10.50 5.22
C GLY A 164 -6.56 10.58 4.97
N ASP A 165 -5.96 11.75 5.16
CA ASP A 165 -4.56 11.99 4.86
C ASP A 165 -3.63 11.36 5.90
N MET A 166 -2.38 11.08 5.52
CA MET A 166 -1.34 10.56 6.40
C MET A 166 -1.72 9.22 7.08
N ALA A 167 -2.24 8.27 6.30
CA ALA A 167 -2.61 6.94 6.82
C ALA A 167 -1.49 5.89 6.60
N ALA A 168 -1.22 5.07 7.61
CA ALA A 168 -0.17 4.05 7.56
C ALA A 168 -0.67 2.62 7.86
N PHE A 169 -0.17 1.64 7.13
CA PHE A 169 -0.57 0.24 7.21
C PHE A 169 0.67 -0.64 7.34
N TYR A 170 0.71 -1.47 8.38
CA TYR A 170 1.85 -2.34 8.71
C TYR A 170 1.41 -3.78 8.85
N ASN A 171 1.97 -4.68 8.04
CA ASN A 171 1.63 -6.11 8.10
C ASN A 171 0.11 -6.36 8.03
N CYS A 172 -0.57 -5.61 7.15
CA CYS A 172 -2.01 -5.74 6.92
C CYS A 172 -2.30 -6.58 5.68
N LYS A 173 -3.46 -7.22 5.66
CA LYS A 173 -3.96 -7.95 4.48
C LYS A 173 -5.21 -7.29 3.94
N PHE A 174 -5.30 -7.16 2.62
CA PHE A 174 -6.44 -6.63 1.90
C PHE A 174 -6.92 -7.69 0.93
N ILE A 175 -8.11 -8.24 1.17
CA ILE A 175 -8.59 -9.44 0.48
C ILE A 175 -9.93 -9.15 -0.19
N GLY A 176 -9.98 -9.36 -1.50
CA GLY A 176 -11.16 -9.14 -2.33
C GLY A 176 -10.94 -9.68 -3.75
N PHE A 177 -11.77 -9.21 -4.68
CA PHE A 177 -11.66 -9.57 -6.10
C PHE A 177 -11.50 -8.30 -6.94
N GLN A 178 -12.59 -7.80 -7.53
CA GLN A 178 -12.59 -6.53 -8.26
C GLN A 178 -12.68 -5.37 -7.27
N ASP A 179 -11.83 -4.37 -7.45
CA ASP A 179 -11.78 -3.13 -6.65
C ASP A 179 -11.45 -3.36 -5.16
N THR A 180 -10.55 -4.30 -4.81
CA THR A 180 -10.22 -4.64 -3.40
C THR A 180 -9.85 -3.43 -2.53
N LEU A 181 -8.94 -2.58 -2.98
CA LEU A 181 -8.42 -1.43 -2.24
C LEU A 181 -8.71 -0.12 -2.97
N LEU A 182 -9.66 0.65 -2.44
CA LEU A 182 -9.91 2.02 -2.87
C LEU A 182 -8.99 2.97 -2.09
N ASP A 183 -7.80 3.18 -2.65
CA ASP A 183 -6.84 4.19 -2.24
C ASP A 183 -7.25 5.55 -2.83
N ASP A 184 -8.29 6.13 -2.22
CA ASP A 184 -9.17 7.19 -2.75
C ASP A 184 -8.43 8.53 -2.91
N LYS A 185 -7.88 9.06 -1.82
CA LYS A 185 -7.16 10.34 -1.78
C LYS A 185 -6.35 10.45 -0.49
N GLY A 186 -5.31 11.28 -0.50
CA GLY A 186 -4.43 11.51 0.65
C GLY A 186 -3.09 10.81 0.51
N ARG A 187 -2.19 11.04 1.46
CA ARG A 187 -0.87 10.42 1.53
C ARG A 187 -0.92 9.14 2.34
N HIS A 188 -0.55 8.02 1.74
CA HIS A 188 -0.64 6.73 2.42
C HIS A 188 0.66 5.94 2.34
N TYR A 189 0.88 5.11 3.36
CA TYR A 189 2.03 4.22 3.44
C TYR A 189 1.58 2.79 3.74
N PHE A 190 2.01 1.85 2.91
CA PHE A 190 1.75 0.42 3.10
C PHE A 190 3.09 -0.29 3.20
N LYS A 191 3.36 -0.95 4.32
CA LYS A 191 4.63 -1.64 4.56
C LYS A 191 4.39 -3.08 5.02
N ASP A 192 5.08 -4.01 4.37
CA ASP A 192 5.00 -5.45 4.68
C ASP A 192 3.57 -6.00 4.53
N CYS A 193 2.77 -5.42 3.62
CA CYS A 193 1.37 -5.79 3.43
C CYS A 193 1.20 -6.91 2.40
N TYR A 194 -0.01 -7.46 2.35
CA TYR A 194 -0.48 -8.37 1.31
C TYR A 194 -1.78 -7.83 0.71
N ILE A 195 -1.85 -7.67 -0.60
CA ILE A 195 -3.02 -7.16 -1.31
C ILE A 195 -3.42 -8.16 -2.39
N GLU A 196 -4.64 -8.66 -2.33
CA GLU A 196 -5.18 -9.67 -3.24
C GLU A 196 -6.37 -9.16 -4.06
N GLY A 197 -6.39 -9.51 -5.35
CA GLY A 197 -7.57 -9.27 -6.17
C GLY A 197 -7.47 -9.73 -7.62
N THR A 198 -8.37 -9.19 -8.45
CA THR A 198 -8.49 -9.54 -9.87
C THR A 198 -8.32 -8.31 -10.75
N VAL A 199 -9.36 -7.51 -10.94
CA VAL A 199 -9.36 -6.33 -11.80
C VAL A 199 -9.38 -5.07 -10.94
N ASP A 200 -8.49 -4.13 -11.26
CA ASP A 200 -8.35 -2.82 -10.63
C ASP A 200 -8.26 -2.90 -9.10
N PHE A 201 -7.59 -3.93 -8.58
CA PHE A 201 -7.68 -4.24 -7.15
C PHE A 201 -6.93 -3.24 -6.25
N ILE A 202 -6.19 -2.30 -6.82
CA ILE A 202 -5.72 -1.06 -6.19
C ILE A 202 -6.11 0.12 -7.09
N PHE A 203 -6.98 1.02 -6.63
CA PHE A 203 -7.50 2.10 -7.48
C PHE A 203 -7.85 3.36 -6.69
N GLY A 204 -7.93 4.50 -7.40
CA GLY A 204 -8.19 5.83 -6.82
C GLY A 204 -7.09 6.86 -7.11
N SER A 205 -7.05 7.93 -6.32
CA SER A 205 -6.19 9.11 -6.46
C SER A 205 -5.31 9.36 -5.22
N GLY A 206 -4.93 8.32 -4.49
CA GLY A 206 -3.94 8.43 -3.40
C GLY A 206 -2.54 8.82 -3.89
N LYS A 207 -1.77 9.49 -3.02
CA LYS A 207 -0.32 9.66 -3.13
C LYS A 207 0.34 8.64 -2.21
N SER A 208 0.67 7.47 -2.74
CA SER A 208 0.91 6.30 -1.89
C SER A 208 2.23 5.62 -2.18
N LEU A 209 2.91 5.22 -1.10
CA LEU A 209 4.10 4.38 -1.15
C LEU A 209 3.76 3.00 -0.60
N TYR A 210 3.88 1.99 -1.45
CA TYR A 210 3.79 0.58 -1.14
C TYR A 210 5.21 0.02 -1.07
N MET A 211 5.63 -0.41 0.12
CA MET A 211 7.00 -0.86 0.39
C MET A 211 6.99 -2.30 0.89
N ASN A 212 7.81 -3.16 0.28
CA ASN A 212 7.93 -4.57 0.68
C ASN A 212 6.56 -5.28 0.76
N THR A 213 5.67 -5.01 -0.20
CA THR A 213 4.29 -5.49 -0.21
C THR A 213 4.11 -6.56 -1.28
N GLU A 214 3.37 -7.62 -0.97
CA GLU A 214 2.97 -8.62 -1.95
C GLU A 214 1.66 -8.20 -2.64
N LEU A 215 1.66 -8.24 -3.97
CA LEU A 215 0.55 -7.93 -4.85
C LEU A 215 0.13 -9.23 -5.53
N HIS A 216 -0.89 -9.89 -5.01
CA HIS A 216 -1.26 -11.26 -5.38
C HIS A 216 -2.51 -11.30 -6.24
N SER A 217 -2.40 -11.77 -7.47
CA SER A 217 -3.58 -11.98 -8.31
C SER A 217 -4.23 -13.35 -8.10
N VAL A 218 -5.55 -13.35 -7.95
CA VAL A 218 -6.38 -14.57 -7.92
C VAL A 218 -7.28 -14.69 -9.16
N ALA A 219 -6.95 -13.97 -10.24
CA ALA A 219 -7.73 -14.00 -11.47
C ALA A 219 -7.54 -15.31 -12.22
N LYS A 220 -8.60 -15.74 -12.92
CA LYS A 220 -8.53 -16.84 -13.89
C LYS A 220 -8.07 -16.36 -15.27
N ASP A 221 -8.65 -15.24 -15.70
CA ASP A 221 -8.38 -14.60 -16.99
C ASP A 221 -7.63 -13.28 -16.75
N LEU A 222 -8.27 -12.13 -16.96
CA LEU A 222 -7.64 -10.81 -16.81
C LEU A 222 -7.39 -10.45 -15.33
N ALA A 223 -6.18 -9.98 -15.06
CA ALA A 223 -5.84 -9.26 -13.84
C ALA A 223 -5.27 -7.88 -14.14
N VAL A 224 -5.67 -6.89 -13.37
CA VAL A 224 -5.13 -5.53 -13.44
C VAL A 224 -4.85 -5.09 -12.00
N ILE A 225 -3.58 -4.85 -11.69
CA ILE A 225 -3.18 -4.49 -10.32
C ILE A 225 -3.66 -3.07 -10.01
N THR A 226 -3.28 -2.09 -10.82
CA THR A 226 -3.59 -0.68 -10.52
C THR A 226 -4.52 -0.01 -11.52
N ALA A 227 -5.45 0.81 -11.05
CA ALA A 227 -6.21 1.76 -11.85
C ALA A 227 -6.14 3.17 -11.23
N GLN A 228 -5.09 3.93 -11.59
CA GLN A 228 -4.81 5.22 -10.95
C GLN A 228 -5.58 6.36 -11.64
N ALA A 229 -6.12 7.26 -10.83
CA ALA A 229 -7.15 8.23 -11.21
C ALA A 229 -6.71 9.70 -11.24
N ARG A 230 -5.42 9.99 -11.40
CA ARG A 230 -4.88 11.33 -11.62
C ARG A 230 -5.48 11.95 -12.88
N LYS A 231 -6.04 13.15 -12.72
CA LYS A 231 -6.83 13.87 -13.74
C LYS A 231 -6.06 14.98 -14.43
N SER A 232 -5.06 15.55 -13.77
CA SER A 232 -4.26 16.65 -14.33
C SER A 232 -2.81 16.64 -13.83
N ASP A 233 -1.95 17.39 -14.51
CA ASP A 233 -0.55 17.51 -14.09
C ASP A 233 -0.36 18.36 -12.82
N SER A 234 -1.36 19.15 -12.43
CA SER A 234 -1.33 19.93 -11.19
C SER A 234 -1.58 19.10 -9.94
N GLU A 235 -2.09 17.88 -10.08
CA GLU A 235 -2.31 16.96 -8.98
C GLU A 235 -0.99 16.24 -8.62
N ASP A 236 -0.71 16.11 -7.32
CA ASP A 236 0.50 15.45 -6.80
C ASP A 236 0.20 14.04 -6.26
N ASP A 237 -0.79 13.37 -6.84
CA ASP A 237 -1.09 11.98 -6.54
C ASP A 237 -0.35 10.99 -7.47
N GLY A 238 -0.39 9.71 -7.09
CA GLY A 238 0.31 8.63 -7.76
C GLY A 238 0.69 7.49 -6.82
N TYR A 239 0.97 6.32 -7.41
CA TYR A 239 1.38 5.14 -6.67
C TYR A 239 2.85 4.81 -6.94
N SER A 240 3.61 4.52 -5.88
CA SER A 240 4.96 3.99 -5.97
C SER A 240 5.06 2.65 -5.24
N PHE A 241 5.42 1.60 -5.96
CA PHE A 241 5.64 0.25 -5.47
C PHE A 241 7.14 -0.02 -5.45
N VAL A 242 7.70 -0.23 -4.26
CA VAL A 242 9.15 -0.32 -4.04
C VAL A 242 9.49 -1.58 -3.27
N HIS A 243 10.37 -2.42 -3.81
CA HIS A 243 10.72 -3.72 -3.24
C HIS A 243 9.51 -4.66 -3.05
N CYS A 244 8.47 -4.48 -3.87
CA CYS A 244 7.29 -5.32 -3.83
C CYS A 244 7.54 -6.64 -4.57
N THR A 245 6.57 -7.56 -4.45
CA THR A 245 6.53 -8.79 -5.26
C THR A 245 5.16 -8.90 -5.91
N VAL A 246 5.11 -9.18 -7.22
CA VAL A 246 3.88 -9.50 -7.96
C VAL A 246 3.81 -11.01 -8.15
N THR A 247 2.77 -11.63 -7.59
CA THR A 247 2.54 -13.08 -7.61
C THR A 247 1.11 -13.39 -8.09
N GLY A 248 0.81 -14.68 -8.28
CA GLY A 248 -0.56 -15.14 -8.50
C GLY A 248 -0.83 -15.77 -9.87
N THR A 249 -2.08 -15.67 -10.33
CA THR A 249 -2.59 -16.31 -11.55
C THR A 249 -3.26 -15.34 -12.51
N GLY A 250 -3.63 -15.83 -13.69
CA GLY A 250 -4.26 -15.02 -14.75
C GLY A 250 -3.25 -14.33 -15.68
N ASP A 251 -3.77 -13.47 -16.54
CA ASP A 251 -3.02 -12.56 -17.41
C ASP A 251 -2.87 -11.22 -16.69
N ILE A 252 -1.72 -11.03 -16.03
CA ILE A 252 -1.51 -9.90 -15.11
C ILE A 252 -0.98 -8.69 -15.86
N TYR A 253 -1.69 -7.56 -15.71
CA TYR A 253 -1.20 -6.23 -16.07
C TYR A 253 -0.88 -5.45 -14.80
N LEU A 254 0.26 -4.77 -14.79
CA LEU A 254 0.71 -3.90 -13.71
C LEU A 254 -0.28 -2.75 -13.46
N GLY A 255 -0.97 -2.30 -14.50
CA GLY A 255 -2.03 -1.33 -14.34
C GLY A 255 -2.64 -0.84 -15.63
N ARG A 256 -3.57 0.10 -15.47
CA ARG A 256 -4.18 0.90 -16.53
C ARG A 256 -4.49 2.31 -16.04
N PRO A 257 -4.50 3.32 -16.92
CA PRO A 257 -4.97 4.65 -16.54
C PRO A 257 -6.50 4.61 -16.37
N TRP A 258 -6.99 4.93 -15.17
CA TRP A 258 -8.41 5.22 -14.98
C TRP A 258 -8.72 6.64 -15.46
N PHE A 259 -7.78 7.57 -15.27
CA PHE A 259 -7.84 8.94 -15.78
C PHE A 259 -6.57 9.33 -16.55
N PRO A 260 -6.61 10.41 -17.37
CA PRO A 260 -5.60 10.66 -18.41
C PRO A 260 -4.17 10.95 -17.93
N PHE A 261 -3.97 11.30 -16.65
CA PHE A 261 -2.66 11.68 -16.10
C PHE A 261 -2.10 10.62 -15.15
N GLY A 262 -2.63 9.39 -15.22
CA GLY A 262 -2.30 8.30 -14.31
C GLY A 262 -0.81 8.19 -14.01
N LYS A 263 -0.43 8.06 -12.74
CA LYS A 263 0.97 7.97 -12.29
C LYS A 263 1.21 6.71 -11.46
N VAL A 264 2.02 5.79 -11.98
CA VAL A 264 2.30 4.51 -11.33
C VAL A 264 3.76 4.12 -11.55
N ILE A 265 4.47 3.81 -10.47
CA ILE A 265 5.88 3.42 -10.50
C ILE A 265 6.02 2.04 -9.88
N PHE A 266 6.63 1.10 -10.60
CA PHE A 266 7.13 -0.16 -10.06
C PHE A 266 8.66 -0.13 -10.10
N ALA A 267 9.29 -0.12 -8.92
CA ALA A 267 10.72 -0.06 -8.79
C ALA A 267 11.27 -1.18 -7.89
N ASN A 268 12.37 -1.79 -8.30
CA ASN A 268 13.02 -2.89 -7.57
C ASN A 268 12.04 -4.01 -7.18
N THR A 269 11.01 -4.24 -8.01
CA THR A 269 9.92 -5.19 -7.73
C THR A 269 10.19 -6.49 -8.46
N GLU A 270 9.94 -7.62 -7.82
CA GLU A 270 9.98 -8.94 -8.46
C GLU A 270 8.64 -9.22 -9.16
N LEU A 271 8.69 -9.56 -10.45
CA LEU A 271 7.54 -9.80 -11.31
C LEU A 271 7.48 -11.27 -11.74
N CYS A 272 6.41 -11.98 -11.36
CA CYS A 272 6.20 -13.38 -11.75
C CYS A 272 5.95 -13.58 -13.26
N ASP A 273 5.93 -14.84 -13.70
CA ASP A 273 5.82 -15.23 -15.11
C ASP A 273 4.43 -14.98 -15.72
N LYS A 274 3.47 -14.57 -14.88
CA LYS A 274 2.10 -14.23 -15.28
C LYS A 274 1.93 -12.78 -15.68
N VAL A 275 2.93 -11.93 -15.46
CA VAL A 275 2.90 -10.56 -15.97
C VAL A 275 2.96 -10.59 -17.49
N ASN A 276 1.91 -10.05 -18.13
CA ASN A 276 1.79 -9.98 -19.57
C ASN A 276 3.00 -9.24 -20.16
N PRO A 277 3.57 -9.68 -21.31
CA PRO A 277 4.69 -8.97 -21.92
C PRO A 277 4.42 -7.51 -22.33
N VAL A 278 3.16 -7.13 -22.56
CA VAL A 278 2.75 -5.72 -22.76
C VAL A 278 2.78 -4.96 -21.43
N GLY A 279 2.58 -5.63 -20.31
CA GLY A 279 2.71 -5.13 -18.94
C GLY A 279 1.60 -4.19 -18.48
N TRP A 280 1.06 -3.36 -19.37
CA TRP A 280 0.08 -2.32 -19.03
C TRP A 280 -1.13 -2.39 -19.94
N HIS A 281 -2.31 -2.45 -19.34
CA HIS A 281 -3.57 -2.60 -20.06
C HIS A 281 -4.09 -1.22 -20.45
N VAL A 282 -4.50 -1.03 -21.70
CA VAL A 282 -5.12 0.22 -22.16
C VAL A 282 -6.35 -0.11 -23.00
N GLY A 283 -7.48 0.49 -22.66
CA GLY A 283 -8.71 0.34 -23.43
C GLY A 283 -8.63 1.03 -24.79
N VAL A 284 -9.44 0.61 -25.74
CA VAL A 284 -9.51 1.25 -27.07
C VAL A 284 -9.91 2.72 -26.90
N GLY A 285 -9.13 3.64 -27.49
CA GLY A 285 -9.41 5.08 -27.46
C GLY A 285 -8.96 5.81 -26.19
N VAL A 286 -8.31 5.13 -25.24
CA VAL A 286 -7.75 5.78 -24.04
C VAL A 286 -6.41 6.43 -24.41
N ALA A 287 -6.32 7.76 -24.24
CA ALA A 287 -5.09 8.51 -24.47
C ALA A 287 -4.02 8.17 -23.42
N THR A 288 -2.77 8.09 -23.86
CA THR A 288 -1.61 7.72 -23.01
C THR A 288 -0.51 8.79 -23.04
N ASP A 289 -0.75 9.92 -23.71
CA ASP A 289 0.25 10.97 -23.90
C ASP A 289 0.72 11.60 -22.57
N ASN A 290 -0.15 11.60 -21.56
CA ASN A 290 0.08 12.28 -20.29
C ASN A 290 0.27 11.32 -19.09
N VAL A 291 0.27 10.01 -19.32
CA VAL A 291 0.48 9.05 -18.21
C VAL A 291 1.96 8.99 -17.84
N PHE A 292 2.24 8.74 -16.56
CA PHE A 292 3.58 8.55 -16.03
C PHE A 292 3.70 7.15 -15.43
N PHE A 293 3.84 6.15 -16.30
CA PHE A 293 3.98 4.75 -15.90
C PHE A 293 5.45 4.31 -16.03
N VAL A 294 6.01 3.77 -14.95
CA VAL A 294 7.44 3.50 -14.82
C VAL A 294 7.69 2.06 -14.38
N GLU A 295 8.65 1.42 -15.01
CA GLU A 295 9.28 0.19 -14.53
C GLU A 295 10.79 0.45 -14.38
N TYR A 296 11.33 0.24 -13.17
CA TYR A 296 12.74 0.55 -12.87
C TYR A 296 13.40 -0.57 -12.07
N GLN A 297 14.44 -1.18 -12.64
CA GLN A 297 15.21 -2.26 -11.99
C GLN A 297 14.35 -3.42 -11.45
N ASN A 298 13.22 -3.71 -12.09
CA ASN A 298 12.39 -4.85 -11.76
C ASN A 298 13.08 -6.16 -12.16
N THR A 299 12.84 -7.22 -11.38
CA THR A 299 13.44 -8.54 -11.59
C THR A 299 12.37 -9.60 -11.77
N GLY A 300 12.76 -10.85 -12.01
CA GLY A 300 11.84 -11.96 -12.21
C GLY A 300 11.44 -12.18 -13.68
N PRO A 301 10.80 -13.31 -13.99
CA PRO A 301 10.47 -13.70 -15.37
C PRO A 301 9.51 -12.73 -16.09
N GLY A 302 8.70 -11.95 -15.37
CA GLY A 302 7.79 -10.96 -15.93
C GLY A 302 8.40 -9.59 -16.23
N SER A 303 9.69 -9.37 -15.90
CA SER A 303 10.30 -8.04 -15.96
C SER A 303 10.93 -7.66 -17.30
N ASN A 304 10.88 -8.53 -18.32
CA ASN A 304 11.36 -8.15 -19.65
C ASN A 304 10.47 -7.04 -20.24
N THR A 305 11.10 -5.90 -20.57
CA THR A 305 10.42 -4.71 -21.08
C THR A 305 10.41 -4.55 -22.60
N ASP A 306 10.98 -5.48 -23.38
CA ASP A 306 11.13 -5.39 -24.85
C ASP A 306 9.80 -5.21 -25.60
N LYS A 307 8.69 -5.69 -25.02
CA LYS A 307 7.34 -5.61 -25.59
C LYS A 307 6.46 -4.56 -24.93
N ARG A 308 6.99 -3.77 -23.98
CA ARG A 308 6.22 -2.69 -23.36
C ARG A 308 5.91 -1.60 -24.40
N PRO A 309 4.73 -0.97 -24.32
CA PRO A 309 4.42 0.19 -25.14
C PRO A 309 5.44 1.33 -24.96
N THR A 310 5.67 2.12 -26.00
CA THR A 310 6.68 3.19 -26.01
C THR A 310 6.42 4.33 -25.03
N TRP A 311 5.18 4.49 -24.57
CA TRP A 311 4.79 5.48 -23.57
C TRP A 311 5.14 5.04 -22.13
N VAL A 312 5.45 3.77 -21.90
CA VAL A 312 5.96 3.27 -20.62
C VAL A 312 7.44 3.63 -20.47
N LYS A 313 7.80 4.21 -19.34
CA LYS A 313 9.17 4.67 -19.07
C LYS A 313 9.98 3.55 -18.43
N THR A 314 10.92 2.98 -19.19
CA THR A 314 11.76 1.84 -18.76
C THR A 314 13.26 2.15 -18.75
N LYS A 315 13.63 3.38 -19.14
CA LYS A 315 15.02 3.83 -19.32
C LYS A 315 15.34 5.11 -18.56
N LEU A 316 14.68 5.31 -17.41
CA LEU A 316 14.96 6.43 -16.52
C LEU A 316 16.29 6.21 -15.79
N SER A 317 17.02 7.29 -15.57
CA SER A 317 18.21 7.31 -14.73
C SER A 317 17.85 7.19 -13.24
N ASP A 318 18.82 6.77 -12.43
CA ASP A 318 18.67 6.69 -10.98
C ASP A 318 18.12 8.00 -10.40
N ALA A 319 18.64 9.15 -10.85
CA ALA A 319 18.25 10.48 -10.39
C ALA A 319 16.79 10.83 -10.69
N GLU A 320 16.27 10.40 -11.84
CA GLU A 320 14.86 10.62 -12.21
C GLU A 320 13.91 9.77 -11.38
N VAL A 321 14.35 8.60 -10.91
CA VAL A 321 13.49 7.68 -10.13
C VAL A 321 13.62 7.90 -8.62
N GLN A 322 14.78 8.37 -8.13
CA GLN A 322 15.04 8.60 -6.69
C GLN A 322 13.87 9.22 -5.90
N PRO A 323 13.16 10.26 -6.41
CA PRO A 323 12.07 10.88 -5.66
C PRO A 323 10.92 9.95 -5.29
N PHE A 324 10.73 8.84 -6.02
CA PHE A 324 9.62 7.89 -5.82
C PHE A 324 9.99 6.71 -4.90
N LEU A 325 11.27 6.54 -4.56
CA LEU A 325 11.78 5.29 -3.95
C LEU A 325 11.73 5.24 -2.42
N SER A 326 11.41 6.36 -1.77
CA SER A 326 11.49 6.48 -0.31
C SER A 326 10.27 7.17 0.28
N THR A 327 10.17 7.16 1.61
CA THR A 327 9.12 7.85 2.37
C THR A 327 9.04 9.34 2.06
N LYS A 328 10.10 9.96 1.52
CA LYS A 328 10.06 11.35 1.04
C LYS A 328 9.03 11.57 -0.06
N TYR A 329 8.71 10.55 -0.87
CA TYR A 329 7.67 10.65 -1.89
C TYR A 329 6.34 11.11 -1.29
N ILE A 330 6.02 10.63 -0.09
CA ILE A 330 4.77 10.91 0.64
C ILE A 330 4.97 11.90 1.79
N ASP A 331 6.04 12.69 1.77
CA ASP A 331 6.43 13.62 2.85
C ASP A 331 6.55 12.93 4.23
N GLY A 332 6.89 11.64 4.24
CA GLY A 332 6.79 10.78 5.42
C GLY A 332 7.62 11.22 6.62
N ASP A 333 8.66 12.02 6.40
CA ASP A 333 9.54 12.53 7.46
C ASP A 333 8.78 13.36 8.52
N ASN A 334 7.62 13.96 8.15
CA ASN A 334 6.83 14.81 9.05
C ASN A 334 5.62 14.13 9.71
N TRP A 335 5.27 12.89 9.32
CA TRP A 335 4.05 12.24 9.83
C TRP A 335 4.15 10.73 10.08
N LEU A 336 5.06 10.02 9.41
CA LEU A 336 5.17 8.59 9.60
C LEU A 336 5.73 8.26 10.98
N GLN A 337 4.98 7.46 11.71
CA GLN A 337 5.41 6.87 12.98
C GLN A 337 5.89 5.44 12.76
N PRO A 338 6.80 4.92 13.60
CA PRO A 338 7.13 3.50 13.62
C PRO A 338 5.86 2.62 13.75
N PRO A 339 5.90 1.36 13.29
CA PRO A 339 4.81 0.43 13.50
C PRO A 339 4.39 0.38 14.98
N PRO A 340 3.08 0.40 15.30
CA PRO A 340 2.61 0.19 16.67
C PRO A 340 3.10 -1.15 17.22
N THR A 341 3.50 -1.17 18.49
CA THR A 341 3.96 -2.35 19.22
C THR A 341 2.99 -2.70 20.33
#